data_AF-A0A380FZ27-F1
#
_entry.id   AF-A0A380FZ27-F1
#
_cell.length_a   1.000
_cell.length_b   1.000
_cell.length_c   1.000
_cell.angle_alpha   90.00
_cell.angle_beta   90.00
_cell.angle_gamma   90.00
#
_symmetry.space_group_name_H-M   'P 1'
#
loop_
_entity.id
_entity.type
_entity.pdbx_description
1 polymer ?
#
loop_
_entity_poly.entity_id
_entity_poly.type
_entity_poly.pdbx_seq_one_letter_code
_entity_poly.pdbx_strand_id
1 'polypeptide(L)' 'MGALLRIAAQLGKKGTQWLWANKGTVWSWIKDGVVIDTIVQRIKKIVGE' A
#
# COMPACT_ATOMS: atom_id res chain seq x y z
N MET A 1 13.18 -0.95 -1.69
CA MET A 1 12.73 -0.49 -0.35
C MET A 1 11.94 0.82 -0.38
N GLY A 2 12.21 1.77 -1.28
CA GLY A 2 11.50 3.08 -1.28
C GLY A 2 10.02 3.08 -1.68
N ALA A 3 9.55 2.10 -2.47
CA ALA A 3 8.16 2.06 -2.93
C ALA A 3 7.15 1.88 -1.78
N LEU A 4 7.41 0.95 -0.84
CA LEU A 4 6.55 0.76 0.32
C LEU A 4 6.50 1.99 1.22
N LEU A 5 7.63 2.68 1.41
CA LEU A 5 7.68 3.92 2.17
C LEU A 5 6.87 5.05 1.51
N ARG A 6 6.95 5.16 0.18
CA ARG A 6 6.11 6.10 -0.60
C ARG A 6 4.62 5.80 -0.46
N ILE A 7 4.23 4.53 -0.51
CA ILE A 7 2.84 4.10 -0.31
C ILE A 7 2.40 4.43 1.13
N ALA A 8 3.20 4.09 2.13
CA ALA A 8 2.92 4.36 3.54
C ALA A 8 2.75 5.86 3.83
N ALA A 9 3.54 6.73 3.19
CA ALA A 9 3.44 8.18 3.34
C ALA A 9 2.11 8.77 2.84
N GLN A 10 1.39 8.06 1.97
CA GLN A 10 0.08 8.48 1.42
C GLN A 10 -1.11 7.82 2.14
N LEU A 11 -0.83 6.95 3.11
CA LEU A 11 -1.82 6.22 3.90
C LEU A 11 -1.94 6.80 5.31
N GLY A 12 -3.12 6.70 5.93
CA GLY A 12 -3.27 6.96 7.35
C GLY A 12 -2.73 5.82 8.20
N LYS A 13 -2.96 5.92 9.52
CA LYS A 13 -2.46 4.97 10.51
C LYS A 13 -2.95 3.53 10.24
N LYS A 14 -4.22 3.37 9.85
CA LYS A 14 -4.81 2.05 9.57
C LYS A 14 -4.26 1.47 8.27
N GLY A 15 -4.23 2.26 7.19
CA GLY A 15 -3.64 1.84 5.92
C GLY A 15 -2.16 1.46 6.05
N THR A 16 -1.38 2.23 6.80
CA THR A 16 0.03 1.94 7.06
C THR A 16 0.21 0.64 7.85
N GLN A 17 -0.59 0.42 8.88
CA GLN A 17 -0.56 -0.84 9.64
C GLN A 17 -0.92 -2.04 8.76
N TRP A 18 -1.95 -1.91 7.92
CA TRP A 18 -2.33 -2.95 6.96
C TRP A 18 -1.23 -3.24 5.95
N LEU A 19 -0.58 -2.20 5.41
CA LEU A 19 0.54 -2.33 4.48
C LEU A 19 1.70 -3.11 5.08
N TRP A 20 2.09 -2.83 6.33
CA TRP A 20 3.21 -3.55 6.97
C TRP A 20 2.86 -5.00 7.28
N ALA A 21 1.61 -5.29 7.65
CA ALA A 21 1.11 -6.65 7.84
C ALA A 21 1.04 -7.43 6.51
N ASN A 22 0.75 -6.76 5.40
CA ASN A 22 0.53 -7.38 4.08
C ASN A 22 1.61 -6.99 3.04
N LYS A 23 2.84 -6.70 3.50
CA LYS A 23 3.93 -6.20 2.65
C LYS A 23 4.25 -7.10 1.46
N GLY A 24 4.08 -8.42 1.59
CA GLY A 24 4.27 -9.38 0.50
C GLY A 24 3.28 -9.18 -0.65
N THR A 25 2.01 -8.98 -0.32
CA THR A 25 0.94 -8.67 -1.28
C THR A 25 1.20 -7.36 -2.00
N VAL A 26 1.59 -6.31 -1.26
CA VAL A 26 1.92 -5.01 -1.85
C VAL A 26 3.14 -5.10 -2.76
N TRP A 27 4.16 -5.88 -2.38
CA TRP A 27 5.30 -6.16 -3.24
C TRP A 27 4.93 -6.90 -4.52
N SER A 28 3.97 -7.83 -4.47
CA SER A 28 3.45 -8.46 -5.69
C SER A 28 2.87 -7.41 -6.62
N TRP A 29 1.98 -6.55 -6.14
CA TRP A 29 1.38 -5.50 -6.97
C TRP A 29 2.41 -4.56 -7.60
N ILE A 30 3.48 -4.22 -6.87
CA ILE A 30 4.59 -3.43 -7.42
C ILE A 30 5.32 -4.21 -8.52
N LYS A 31 5.57 -5.51 -8.34
CA LYS A 31 6.19 -6.37 -9.36
C LYS A 31 5.30 -6.56 -10.58
N ASP A 32 3.99 -6.59 -10.38
CA ASP A 32 2.96 -6.65 -11.43
C ASP A 32 2.80 -5.30 -12.17
N GLY A 33 3.57 -4.26 -11.79
CA GLY A 33 3.54 -2.96 -12.46
C GLY A 33 2.36 -2.08 -12.06
N VAL A 34 1.66 -2.39 -10.96
CA VAL A 34 0.56 -1.56 -10.47
C VAL A 34 1.09 -0.22 -9.98
N VAL A 35 0.43 0.86 -10.42
CA VAL A 35 0.79 2.24 -10.03
C VAL A 35 0.58 2.45 -8.53
N ILE A 36 1.51 3.20 -7.91
CA ILE A 36 1.51 3.49 -6.47
C ILE A 36 0.17 4.09 -6.01
N ASP A 37 -0.38 5.07 -6.73
CA ASP A 37 -1.68 5.67 -6.40
C ASP A 37 -2.82 4.64 -6.39
N THR A 38 -2.84 3.71 -7.35
CA THR A 38 -3.82 2.62 -7.40
C THR A 38 -3.69 1.70 -6.18
N ILE A 39 -2.46 1.42 -5.75
CA ILE A 39 -2.21 0.63 -4.54
C ILE A 39 -2.73 1.37 -3.31
N VAL A 40 -2.46 2.66 -3.18
CA VAL A 40 -2.91 3.48 -2.05
C VAL A 40 -4.45 3.51 -1.98
N GLN A 41 -5.13 3.76 -3.10
CA GLN A 41 -6.60 3.74 -3.17
C GLN A 41 -7.18 2.37 -2.83
N ARG A 42 -6.54 1.30 -3.30
CA ARG A 42 -6.92 -0.08 -2.97
C ARG A 42 -6.81 -0.34 -1.47
N ILE A 43 -5.72 0.08 -0.84
CA ILE A 43 -5.51 -0.09 0.61
C ILE A 43 -6.54 0.70 1.40
N LYS A 44 -6.78 1.97 1.05
CA LYS A 44 -7.81 2.82 1.67
C LYS A 44 -9.19 2.15 1.65
N LYS A 45 -9.59 1.61 0.49
CA LYS A 45 -10.84 0.85 0.34
C LYS A 45 -10.90 -0.41 1.21
N ILE A 46 -9.78 -1.11 1.42
CA ILE A 46 -9.72 -2.31 2.27
C ILE A 46 -9.87 -1.95 3.75
N VAL A 47 -9.24 -0.87 4.20
CA VAL A 47 -9.25 -0.47 5.62
C VAL A 47 -10.44 0.44 5.98
N GLY A 48 -11.21 0.89 4.99
CA GLY A 48 -12.31 1.84 5.17
C GLY A 48 -11.83 3.26 5.47
N GLU A 49 -10.75 3.70 4.81
CA GLU A 49 -10.26 5.09 4.77
C GLU A 49 -10.65 5.80 3.46
#